data_AF-A0AA90VE71-F1
#
_entry.id   AF-A0AA90VE71-F1
#
_cell.length_a   1.000
_cell.length_b   1.000
_cell.length_c   1.000
_cell.angle_alpha   90.00
_cell.angle_beta   90.00
_cell.angle_gamma   90.00
#
_symmetry.space_group_name_H-M   'P 1'
#
loop_
_entity.id
_entity.type
_entity.pdbx_description
1 polymer ?
#
loop_
_entity_poly.entity_id
_entity_poly.type
_entity_poly.pdbx_seq_one_letter_code
_entity_poly.pdbx_strand_id
1 'polypeptide(L)'
;MIEVKIQDAVLQQAAEAGMDEFVKAFVDAIREAIGGELTAETMAELNSDQITLLAWDTLHEEMMDGGMIQLIHNGYGAFLWKNPTDKAFRNWGLVELSKLIKKSHFLYKSHHKDIEGDMSDEDFMALYEKFPEFDDFDDEFVENEEEWTSKVAFYIDEHIENFVTII
;
A
#
# COMPACT_ATOMS: atom_id res chain seq x y z
N MET A 1 15.18 8.32 12.94
CA MET A 1 14.53 7.27 12.15
C MET A 1 15.13 5.96 12.55
N ILE A 2 14.32 4.92 12.64
CA ILE A 2 14.77 3.58 13.02
C ILE A 2 15.70 3.00 11.95
N GLU A 3 16.68 2.20 12.38
CA GLU A 3 17.54 1.45 11.46
C GLU A 3 16.87 0.12 11.14
N VAL A 4 16.40 -0.05 9.90
CA VAL A 4 15.84 -1.31 9.40
C VAL A 4 16.97 -2.14 8.82
N LYS A 5 17.03 -3.43 9.15
CA LYS A 5 18.11 -4.34 8.72
C LYS A 5 17.54 -5.51 7.97
N ILE A 6 18.24 -5.94 6.93
CA ILE A 6 17.92 -7.16 6.19
C ILE A 6 19.20 -7.97 5.97
N GLN A 7 19.11 -9.29 6.07
CA GLN A 7 20.24 -10.16 5.75
C GLN A 7 20.42 -10.26 4.24
N ASP A 8 21.66 -10.17 3.74
CA ASP A 8 21.97 -10.32 2.30
C ASP A 8 21.39 -11.62 1.71
N ALA A 9 21.46 -12.72 2.46
CA ALA A 9 20.92 -14.01 2.05
C ALA A 9 19.38 -14.01 1.88
N VAL A 10 18.65 -13.24 2.69
CA VAL A 10 17.18 -13.10 2.57
C VAL A 10 16.85 -12.31 1.32
N LEU A 11 17.59 -11.22 1.06
CA LEU A 11 17.40 -10.40 -0.13
C LEU A 11 17.67 -11.17 -1.42
N GLN A 12 18.75 -11.96 -1.47
CA GLN A 12 19.07 -12.81 -2.63
C GLN A 12 17.98 -13.85 -2.90
N GLN A 13 17.49 -14.52 -1.85
CA GLN A 13 16.42 -15.51 -1.98
C GLN A 13 15.12 -14.87 -2.47
N ALA A 14 14.77 -13.69 -1.94
CA ALA A 14 13.58 -12.97 -2.35
C ALA A 14 13.66 -12.52 -3.82
N ALA A 15 14.81 -12.01 -4.25
CA ALA A 15 15.05 -11.63 -5.64
C ALA A 15 14.96 -12.81 -6.63
N GLU A 16 15.34 -14.02 -6.20
CA GLU A 16 15.21 -15.24 -7.01
C GLU A 16 13.76 -15.76 -7.08
N ALA A 17 12.93 -15.45 -6.07
CA ALA A 17 11.57 -15.96 -5.97
C ALA A 17 10.56 -15.17 -6.82
N GLY A 18 10.74 -13.86 -6.95
CA GLY A 18 9.83 -13.01 -7.72
C GLY A 18 9.85 -11.56 -7.28
N MET A 19 9.13 -10.70 -8.01
CA MET A 19 9.00 -9.29 -7.66
C MET A 19 8.18 -9.11 -6.38
N ASP A 20 7.11 -9.89 -6.23
CA ASP A 20 6.28 -9.91 -5.02
C ASP A 20 7.08 -10.29 -3.78
N GLU A 21 7.83 -11.39 -3.84
CA GLU A 21 8.68 -11.82 -2.73
C GLU A 21 9.79 -10.81 -2.44
N PHE A 22 10.38 -10.20 -3.47
CA PHE A 22 11.35 -9.13 -3.32
C PHE A 22 10.76 -7.95 -2.56
N VAL A 23 9.64 -7.39 -3.01
CA VAL A 23 8.95 -6.27 -2.33
C VAL A 23 8.58 -6.65 -0.89
N LYS A 24 8.03 -7.86 -0.71
CA LYS A 24 7.62 -8.39 0.59
C LYS A 24 8.78 -8.46 1.58
N ALA A 25 9.98 -8.85 1.16
CA ALA A 25 11.13 -8.92 2.06
C ALA A 25 11.46 -7.56 2.70
N PHE A 26 11.28 -6.46 1.96
CA PHE A 26 11.47 -5.10 2.50
C PHE A 26 10.32 -4.68 3.41
N VAL A 27 9.08 -4.98 3.03
CA VAL A 27 7.89 -4.74 3.87
C VAL A 27 8.05 -5.45 5.22
N ASP A 28 8.37 -6.75 5.19
CA ASP A 28 8.51 -7.59 6.37
C ASP A 28 9.63 -7.05 7.28
N ALA A 29 10.77 -6.65 6.72
CA ALA A 29 11.86 -6.04 7.48
C ALA A 29 11.45 -4.72 8.15
N ILE A 30 10.71 -3.85 7.46
CA ILE A 30 10.20 -2.59 8.02
C ILE A 30 9.19 -2.88 9.13
N ARG A 31 8.25 -3.80 8.91
CA ARG A 31 7.24 -4.21 9.90
C ARG A 31 7.89 -4.81 11.13
N GLU A 32 8.89 -5.68 10.98
CA GLU A 32 9.64 -6.26 12.10
C GLU A 32 10.35 -5.16 12.91
N ALA A 33 10.99 -4.20 12.23
CA ALA A 33 11.69 -3.10 12.89
C ALA A 33 10.76 -2.25 13.76
N ILE A 34 9.52 -2.00 13.32
CA ILE A 34 8.53 -1.24 14.07
C ILE A 34 7.69 -2.06 15.07
N GLY A 35 7.98 -3.36 15.23
CA GLY A 35 7.24 -4.22 16.16
C GLY A 35 5.89 -4.74 15.62
N GLY A 36 5.70 -4.72 14.30
CA GLY A 36 4.59 -5.34 13.57
C GLY A 36 3.57 -4.34 13.01
N GLU A 37 3.11 -3.39 13.83
CA GLU A 37 2.00 -2.49 13.46
C GLU A 37 2.46 -1.07 13.12
N LEU A 38 1.90 -0.53 12.04
CA LEU A 38 2.04 0.87 11.67
C LEU A 38 1.04 1.71 12.47
N THR A 39 1.54 2.41 13.48
CA THR A 39 0.80 3.35 14.32
C THR A 39 1.28 4.78 14.05
N ALA A 40 0.58 5.78 14.59
CA ALA A 40 1.06 7.16 14.51
C ALA A 40 2.44 7.35 15.17
N GLU A 41 2.75 6.58 16.21
CA GLU A 41 4.04 6.63 16.90
C GLU A 41 5.14 5.98 16.04
N THR A 42 4.92 4.77 15.54
CA THR A 42 5.92 4.05 14.73
C THR A 42 6.12 4.68 13.35
N MET A 43 5.08 5.30 12.77
CA MET A 43 5.19 6.06 11.53
C MET A 43 6.16 7.25 11.65
N ALA A 44 6.25 7.89 12.82
CA ALA A 44 7.19 8.99 13.04
C ALA A 44 8.66 8.52 13.11
N GLU A 45 8.89 7.22 13.28
CA GLU A 45 10.22 6.61 13.27
C GLU A 45 10.69 6.24 11.87
N LEU A 46 9.79 6.17 10.90
CA LEU A 46 10.07 5.78 9.52
C LEU A 46 10.38 6.99 8.64
N ASN A 47 11.14 6.74 7.57
CA ASN A 47 11.36 7.73 6.52
C ASN A 47 10.25 7.72 5.47
N SER A 48 10.26 8.70 4.56
CA SER A 48 9.20 8.83 3.56
C SER A 48 9.10 7.62 2.62
N ASP A 49 10.22 7.02 2.22
CA ASP A 49 10.20 5.86 1.32
C ASP A 49 9.69 4.61 2.04
N GLN A 50 10.08 4.39 3.30
CA GLN A 50 9.54 3.30 4.12
C GLN A 50 8.04 3.44 4.35
N ILE A 51 7.55 4.66 4.64
CA ILE A 51 6.10 4.91 4.78
C ILE A 51 5.38 4.68 3.45
N THR A 52 5.99 5.09 2.33
CA THR A 52 5.42 4.89 0.99
C THR A 52 5.35 3.42 0.64
N LEU A 53 6.34 2.61 1.03
CA LEU A 53 6.30 1.17 0.83
C LEU A 53 5.18 0.49 1.63
N LEU A 54 4.99 0.89 2.89
CA LEU A 54 3.87 0.39 3.69
C LEU A 54 2.52 0.85 3.14
N ALA A 55 2.45 2.05 2.54
CA ALA A 55 1.26 2.51 1.84
C ALA A 55 0.97 1.69 0.58
N TRP A 56 1.99 1.29 -0.17
CA TRP A 56 1.86 0.36 -1.29
C TRP A 56 1.36 -1.01 -0.81
N ASP A 57 1.99 -1.58 0.21
CA ASP A 57 1.64 -2.89 0.77
C ASP A 57 0.18 -2.95 1.23
N THR A 58 -0.25 -1.99 2.05
CA THR A 58 -1.65 -1.88 2.50
C THR A 58 -2.62 -1.67 1.33
N LEU A 59 -2.27 -0.85 0.35
CA LEU A 59 -3.11 -0.65 -0.82
C LEU A 59 -3.24 -1.94 -1.63
N HIS A 60 -2.13 -2.61 -1.90
CA HIS A 60 -2.06 -3.82 -2.71
C HIS A 60 -2.85 -4.97 -2.09
N GLU A 61 -2.62 -5.27 -0.81
CA GLU A 61 -3.33 -6.33 -0.08
C GLU A 61 -4.86 -6.12 -0.14
N GLU A 62 -5.31 -4.92 0.22
CA GLU A 62 -6.75 -4.61 0.28
C GLU A 62 -7.40 -4.61 -1.11
N MET A 63 -6.73 -4.04 -2.12
CA MET A 63 -7.28 -3.97 -3.47
C MET A 63 -7.36 -5.35 -4.13
N MET A 64 -6.39 -6.23 -3.87
CA MET A 64 -6.38 -7.58 -4.43
C MET A 64 -7.35 -8.53 -3.74
N ASP A 65 -7.65 -8.32 -2.46
CA ASP A 65 -8.57 -9.17 -1.71
C ASP A 65 -10.04 -8.72 -1.82
N GLY A 66 -10.33 -7.43 -1.67
CA GLY A 66 -11.70 -6.92 -1.60
C GLY A 66 -11.90 -5.53 -2.20
N GLY A 67 -10.93 -5.01 -2.95
CA GLY A 67 -11.04 -3.72 -3.61
C GLY A 67 -11.11 -2.53 -2.64
N MET A 68 -11.48 -1.39 -3.19
CA MET A 68 -11.40 -0.11 -2.51
C MET A 68 -12.44 0.02 -1.39
N ILE A 69 -13.57 -0.67 -1.49
CA ILE A 69 -14.57 -0.72 -0.42
C ILE A 69 -13.99 -1.40 0.82
N GLN A 70 -13.33 -2.55 0.67
CA GLN A 70 -12.66 -3.24 1.78
C GLN A 70 -11.57 -2.37 2.40
N LEU A 71 -10.74 -1.74 1.56
CA LEU A 71 -9.70 -0.82 1.99
C LEU A 71 -10.23 0.31 2.89
N ILE A 72 -11.34 0.91 2.49
CA ILE A 72 -11.98 1.99 3.24
C ILE A 72 -12.63 1.44 4.51
N HIS A 73 -13.32 0.30 4.42
CA HIS A 73 -13.99 -0.35 5.53
C HIS A 73 -13.03 -0.68 6.67
N ASN A 74 -11.86 -1.24 6.32
CA ASN A 74 -10.77 -1.59 7.23
C ASN A 74 -10.04 -0.35 7.82
N GLY A 75 -10.44 0.86 7.42
CA GLY A 75 -9.96 2.12 8.00
C GLY A 75 -8.65 2.64 7.38
N TYR A 76 -8.13 2.01 6.34
CA TYR A 76 -6.88 2.41 5.69
C TYR A 76 -7.03 3.66 4.81
N GLY A 77 -8.26 4.07 4.50
CA GLY A 77 -8.47 5.22 3.63
C GLY A 77 -7.90 6.53 4.16
N ALA A 78 -7.92 6.75 5.48
CA ALA A 78 -7.29 7.93 6.06
C ALA A 78 -5.76 7.93 5.83
N PHE A 79 -5.12 6.77 5.94
CA PHE A 79 -3.68 6.63 5.71
C PHE A 79 -3.32 6.94 4.26
N LEU A 80 -4.13 6.50 3.29
CA LEU A 80 -3.84 6.73 1.88
C LEU A 80 -4.24 8.14 1.39
N TRP A 81 -5.46 8.59 1.65
CA TRP A 81 -6.00 9.81 1.03
C TRP A 81 -5.81 11.08 1.87
N LYS A 82 -5.60 10.99 3.18
CA LYS A 82 -5.29 12.19 4.01
C LYS A 82 -3.80 12.51 4.06
N ASN A 83 -2.96 11.58 3.62
CA ASN A 83 -1.53 11.80 3.39
C ASN A 83 -1.26 12.06 1.90
N PRO A 84 -0.10 12.66 1.55
CA PRO A 84 0.27 12.94 0.16
C PRO A 84 0.76 11.69 -0.61
N THR A 85 0.08 10.55 -0.44
CA THR A 85 0.47 9.25 -1.00
C THR A 85 0.47 9.26 -2.53
N ASP A 86 -0.46 9.98 -3.14
CA ASP A 86 -0.50 10.20 -4.60
C ASP A 86 0.82 10.81 -5.10
N LYS A 87 1.38 11.78 -4.36
CA LYS A 87 2.64 12.43 -4.71
C LYS A 87 3.83 11.52 -4.46
N ALA A 88 3.79 10.72 -3.41
CA ALA A 88 4.84 9.75 -3.10
C ALA A 88 4.98 8.71 -4.23
N PHE A 89 3.88 8.07 -4.65
CA PHE A 89 3.88 7.16 -5.79
C PHE A 89 4.34 7.84 -7.09
N ARG A 90 3.93 9.09 -7.32
CA ARG A 90 4.42 9.85 -8.48
C ARG A 90 5.93 10.06 -8.45
N ASN A 91 6.52 10.31 -7.28
CA ASN A 91 7.97 10.50 -7.13
C ASN A 91 8.74 9.21 -7.36
N TRP A 92 8.12 8.06 -7.11
CA TRP A 92 8.63 6.73 -7.47
C TRP A 92 8.42 6.36 -8.95
N GLY A 93 7.84 7.26 -9.76
CA GLY A 93 7.57 6.99 -11.18
C GLY A 93 6.25 6.25 -11.45
N LEU A 94 5.46 5.93 -10.42
CA LEU A 94 4.13 5.33 -10.55
C LEU A 94 3.07 6.40 -10.88
N VAL A 95 3.18 7.00 -12.06
CA VAL A 95 2.33 8.12 -12.49
C VAL A 95 0.86 7.73 -12.65
N GLU A 96 0.57 6.55 -13.19
CA GLU A 96 -0.82 6.11 -13.38
C GLU A 96 -1.48 5.72 -12.04
N LEU A 97 -0.77 4.97 -11.17
CA LEU A 97 -1.23 4.73 -9.79
C LEU A 97 -1.51 6.05 -9.03
N SER A 98 -0.61 7.04 -9.16
CA SER A 98 -0.82 8.37 -8.59
C SER A 98 -2.12 9.02 -9.07
N LYS A 99 -2.48 8.85 -10.35
CA LYS A 99 -3.76 9.35 -10.89
C LYS A 99 -4.94 8.57 -10.32
N LEU A 100 -4.83 7.24 -10.21
CA LEU A 100 -5.88 6.40 -9.61
C LEU A 100 -6.20 6.89 -8.20
N ILE A 101 -5.19 7.00 -7.33
CA ILE A 101 -5.35 7.48 -5.93
C ILE A 101 -5.96 8.88 -5.88
N LYS A 102 -5.51 9.76 -6.78
CA LYS A 102 -6.02 11.13 -6.84
C LYS A 102 -7.49 11.21 -7.29
N LYS A 103 -7.89 10.40 -8.28
CA LYS A 103 -9.26 10.36 -8.79
C LYS A 103 -10.21 9.75 -7.75
N SER A 104 -9.81 8.63 -7.13
CA SER A 104 -10.63 7.91 -6.17
C SER A 104 -10.84 8.67 -4.86
N HIS A 105 -9.97 9.63 -4.52
CA HIS A 105 -10.13 10.48 -3.35
C HIS A 105 -11.50 11.18 -3.27
N PHE A 106 -12.11 11.55 -4.41
CA PHE A 106 -13.45 12.14 -4.37
C PHE A 106 -14.50 11.19 -3.79
N LEU A 107 -14.44 9.90 -4.15
CA LEU A 107 -15.34 8.87 -3.62
C LEU A 107 -15.07 8.60 -2.15
N TYR A 108 -13.79 8.45 -1.77
CA TYR A 108 -13.42 8.34 -0.36
C TYR A 108 -14.01 9.48 0.46
N LYS A 109 -13.77 10.73 0.06
CA LYS A 109 -14.27 11.91 0.77
C LYS A 109 -15.80 11.94 0.89
N SER A 110 -16.50 11.41 -0.11
CA SER A 110 -17.96 11.43 -0.17
C SER A 110 -18.60 10.32 0.65
N HIS A 111 -17.96 9.15 0.72
CA HIS A 111 -18.61 7.91 1.20
C HIS A 111 -17.92 7.27 2.41
N HIS A 112 -16.71 7.69 2.80
CA HIS A 112 -15.95 6.98 3.86
C HIS A 112 -16.72 6.82 5.17
N LYS A 113 -17.55 7.78 5.56
CA LYS A 113 -18.35 7.69 6.80
C LYS A 113 -19.44 6.63 6.77
N ASP A 114 -19.87 6.23 5.57
CA ASP A 114 -20.87 5.19 5.36
C ASP A 114 -20.24 3.80 5.20
N ILE A 115 -18.91 3.74 5.02
CA ILE A 115 -18.14 2.51 4.71
C ILE A 115 -17.24 2.11 5.90
N GLU A 116 -16.56 3.08 6.53
CA GLU A 116 -15.64 2.87 7.65
C GLU A 116 -16.37 2.36 8.90
N GLY A 117 -15.81 1.33 9.53
CA GLY A 117 -16.22 0.84 10.85
C GLY A 117 -17.03 -0.45 10.83
N ASP A 118 -17.25 -1.00 12.02
CA ASP A 118 -17.83 -2.33 12.20
C ASP A 118 -19.26 -2.43 11.62
N MET A 119 -19.49 -3.44 10.80
CA MET A 119 -20.83 -3.81 10.33
C MET A 119 -20.96 -5.32 10.18
N SER A 120 -22.18 -5.81 9.93
CA SER A 120 -22.39 -7.23 9.66
C SER A 120 -21.85 -7.59 8.27
N ASP A 121 -21.49 -8.87 8.06
CA ASP A 121 -21.07 -9.35 6.74
C ASP A 121 -22.13 -9.04 5.66
N GLU A 122 -23.42 -9.12 5.99
CA GLU A 122 -24.50 -8.78 5.06
C GLU A 122 -24.49 -7.30 4.68
N ASP A 123 -24.34 -6.41 5.66
CA ASP A 123 -24.24 -4.97 5.41
C ASP A 123 -22.97 -4.62 4.63
N PHE A 124 -21.85 -5.28 4.91
CA PHE A 124 -20.59 -5.11 4.20
C PHE A 124 -20.71 -5.53 2.73
N MET A 125 -21.29 -6.70 2.46
CA MET A 125 -21.53 -7.16 1.09
C MET A 125 -22.49 -6.24 0.33
N ALA A 126 -23.46 -5.63 1.02
CA ALA A 126 -24.38 -4.66 0.41
C ALA A 126 -23.69 -3.34 0.01
N LEU A 127 -22.49 -3.03 0.51
CA LEU A 127 -21.74 -1.84 0.11
C LEU A 127 -21.34 -1.88 -1.36
N TYR A 128 -20.97 -3.05 -1.90
CA TYR A 128 -20.58 -3.20 -3.30
C TYR A 128 -21.74 -2.87 -4.26
N GLU A 129 -22.96 -3.29 -3.92
CA GLU A 129 -24.15 -2.90 -4.68
C GLU A 129 -24.51 -1.42 -4.52
N LYS A 130 -24.24 -0.86 -3.34
CA LYS A 130 -24.58 0.52 -2.99
C LYS A 130 -23.64 1.54 -3.63
N PHE A 131 -22.38 1.18 -3.83
CA PHE A 131 -21.33 2.05 -4.35
C PHE A 131 -20.60 1.43 -5.56
N PRO A 132 -21.32 1.10 -6.65
CA PRO A 132 -20.72 0.46 -7.83
C PRO A 132 -19.70 1.35 -8.54
N GLU A 133 -19.64 2.65 -8.23
CA GLU A 133 -18.62 3.55 -8.75
C GLU A 133 -17.19 3.24 -8.29
N PHE A 134 -17.00 2.39 -7.26
CA PHE A 134 -15.68 1.91 -6.88
C PHE A 134 -15.14 0.83 -7.83
N ASP A 135 -16.02 0.06 -8.48
CA ASP A 135 -15.64 -1.05 -9.38
C ASP A 135 -14.70 -0.58 -10.50
N ASP A 136 -14.93 0.62 -11.07
CA ASP A 136 -14.06 1.21 -12.10
C ASP A 136 -12.60 1.37 -11.62
N PHE A 137 -12.39 1.63 -10.32
CA PHE A 137 -11.04 1.77 -9.73
C PHE A 137 -10.43 0.42 -9.35
N ASP A 138 -11.26 -0.52 -8.93
CA ASP A 138 -10.84 -1.88 -8.61
C ASP A 138 -10.36 -2.58 -9.88
N ASP A 139 -11.14 -2.50 -10.96
CA ASP A 139 -10.76 -3.00 -12.29
C ASP A 139 -9.48 -2.31 -12.81
N GLU A 140 -9.39 -0.97 -12.76
CA GLU A 140 -8.18 -0.23 -13.16
C GLU A 140 -6.95 -0.69 -12.35
N PHE A 141 -7.12 -1.01 -11.06
CA PHE A 141 -6.03 -1.51 -10.23
C PHE A 141 -5.60 -2.91 -10.64
N VAL A 142 -6.52 -3.86 -10.72
CA VAL A 142 -6.23 -5.26 -11.06
C VAL A 142 -5.62 -5.38 -12.46
N GLU A 143 -6.09 -4.60 -13.43
CA GLU A 143 -5.53 -4.59 -14.80
C GLU A 143 -4.06 -4.13 -14.86
N ASN A 144 -3.63 -3.29 -13.92
CA ASN A 144 -2.30 -2.67 -13.92
C ASN A 144 -1.40 -3.14 -12.76
N GLU A 145 -1.88 -4.04 -11.91
CA GLU A 145 -1.21 -4.44 -10.68
C GLU A 145 0.21 -4.96 -10.94
N GLU A 146 0.38 -5.93 -11.85
CA GLU A 146 1.69 -6.48 -12.19
C GLU A 146 2.70 -5.40 -12.64
N GLU A 147 2.23 -4.41 -13.42
CA GLU A 147 3.07 -3.29 -13.86
C GLU A 147 3.50 -2.39 -12.69
N TRP A 148 2.59 -2.14 -11.76
CA TRP A 148 2.88 -1.30 -10.60
C TRP A 148 3.77 -2.02 -9.59
N THR A 149 3.53 -3.30 -9.32
CA THR A 149 4.39 -4.16 -8.50
C THR A 149 5.81 -4.17 -9.06
N SER A 150 5.95 -4.34 -10.38
CA SER A 150 7.25 -4.27 -11.05
C SER A 150 7.96 -2.93 -10.88
N LYS A 151 7.23 -1.81 -10.97
CA LYS A 151 7.80 -0.47 -10.76
C LYS A 151 8.20 -0.22 -9.31
N VAL A 152 7.42 -0.72 -8.34
CA VAL A 152 7.78 -0.64 -6.93
C VAL A 152 9.05 -1.45 -6.66
N ALA A 153 9.12 -2.69 -7.15
CA ALA A 153 10.32 -3.53 -7.03
C ALA A 153 11.55 -2.85 -7.65
N PHE A 154 11.41 -2.28 -8.84
CA PHE A 154 12.50 -1.55 -9.51
C PHE A 154 12.95 -0.31 -8.73
N TYR A 155 12.01 0.47 -8.19
CA TYR A 155 12.36 1.64 -7.37
C TYR A 155 13.12 1.22 -6.11
N ILE A 156 12.70 0.15 -5.44
CA ILE A 156 13.37 -0.39 -4.26
C ILE A 156 14.80 -0.84 -4.63
N ASP A 157 14.97 -1.59 -5.72
CA ASP A 157 16.29 -2.07 -6.17
C ASP A 157 17.27 -0.93 -6.47
N GLU A 158 16.80 0.16 -7.07
CA GLU A 158 17.64 1.34 -7.33
C GLU A 158 17.96 2.18 -6.08
N HIS A 159 17.23 1.98 -4.98
CA HIS A 159 17.30 2.83 -3.77
C HIS A 159 17.29 2.01 -2.47
N ILE A 160 17.92 0.82 -2.47
CA ILE A 160 17.88 -0.13 -1.33
C ILE A 160 18.26 0.56 -0.01
N GLU A 161 19.24 1.46 -0.04
CA GLU A 161 19.74 2.20 1.12
C GLU A 161 18.71 3.15 1.76
N ASN A 162 17.65 3.51 1.04
CA ASN A 162 16.54 4.29 1.59
C ASN A 162 15.61 3.42 2.43
N PHE A 163 15.60 2.09 2.26
CA PHE A 163 14.70 1.20 2.96
C PHE A 163 15.39 0.47 4.11
N VAL A 164 16.59 -0.06 3.86
CA VAL A 164 17.27 -1.00 4.76
C VAL A 164 18.79 -0.87 4.72
N THR A 165 19.43 -1.29 5.81
CA THR A 165 20.86 -1.62 5.86
C THR A 165 21.04 -3.12 5.67
N ILE A 166 21.80 -3.53 4.65
CA ILE A 166 22.16 -4.94 4.43
C ILE A 166 23.21 -5.37 5.47
N ILE A 167 23.00 -6.52 6.11
CA ILE A 167 23.88 -7.11 7.13
C ILE A 167 24.26 -8.57 6.85
#